data_AF-W7M991-F1
#
_entry.id   AF-W7M991-F1
#
_cell.length_a   1.000
_cell.length_b   1.000
_cell.length_c   1.000
_cell.angle_alpha   90.00
_cell.angle_beta   90.00
_cell.angle_gamma   90.00
#
_symmetry.space_group_name_H-M   'P 1'
#
loop_
_entity.id
_entity.type
_entity.pdbx_description
1 polymer ?
#
loop_
_entity_poly.entity_id
_entity_poly.type
_entity_poly.pdbx_seq_one_letter_code
_entity_poly.pdbx_strand_id
1 'polypeptide(L)'
;MPPIRTEKSNSAANAPAPGTDAPKKRLLKPVVKGVKEAHFQSSVTDWDGKYHKLIGTSTRMIHFGYKFVLTDDHIDDILVLPRQVREKIWQFIFNFSDVSYTAKNGARDLTNEAVIRLAKGLPNLRTVSLPSANKVGDAGFLSLISNCRDLRLLEITPSSTNSYGLTKTTAKALDEFCEHPEWAPGLKQIIITNDEQNKDFMKSMRALSKQREKLVVTLLDRSEEKKWGDFEITTIPEHFMKGRKCSPEKNPSGIAQRYGQDHSIQV
;
A
#
# COMPACT_ATOMS: atom_id res chain seq x y z
N MET A 1 -37.53 -89.04 13.31
CA MET A 1 -37.44 -88.53 14.71
C MET A 1 -36.05 -88.83 15.22
N PRO A 2 -35.43 -88.02 16.11
CA PRO A 2 -35.04 -86.61 16.06
C PRO A 2 -33.46 -86.51 16.10
N PRO A 3 -32.74 -85.57 16.78
CA PRO A 3 -31.98 -84.49 16.12
C PRO A 3 -30.50 -84.26 16.61
N ILE A 4 -29.90 -83.12 16.19
CA ILE A 4 -28.77 -82.33 16.80
C ILE A 4 -27.33 -82.74 16.40
N ARG A 5 -26.64 -81.98 15.52
CA ARG A 5 -25.74 -80.79 15.69
C ARG A 5 -24.28 -81.16 16.02
N THR A 6 -23.33 -80.81 15.14
CA THR A 6 -22.21 -79.89 15.39
C THR A 6 -21.36 -79.59 14.14
N GLU A 7 -21.21 -78.28 13.91
CA GLU A 7 -20.04 -77.49 13.47
C GLU A 7 -19.12 -77.94 12.32
N LYS A 8 -19.09 -77.09 11.26
CA LYS A 8 -17.89 -76.73 10.48
C LYS A 8 -18.03 -75.23 10.11
N SER A 9 -17.26 -74.35 10.74
CA SER A 9 -15.89 -73.94 10.37
C SER A 9 -15.87 -73.01 9.14
N ASN A 10 -15.66 -71.72 9.44
CA ASN A 10 -15.36 -70.64 8.51
C ASN A 10 -14.00 -70.84 7.84
N SER A 11 -13.89 -70.56 6.54
CA SER A 11 -12.78 -69.79 5.95
C SER A 11 -13.02 -69.54 4.46
N ALA A 12 -13.32 -68.28 4.10
CA ALA A 12 -13.12 -67.71 2.77
C ALA A 12 -12.81 -66.21 3.00
N ALA A 13 -11.53 -65.83 2.98
CA ALA A 13 -10.78 -65.41 1.79
C ALA A 13 -11.07 -63.94 1.42
N ASN A 14 -10.02 -63.15 1.57
CA ASN A 14 -9.92 -61.71 1.39
C ASN A 14 -10.35 -61.20 0.01
N ALA A 15 -11.07 -60.09 -0.01
CA ALA A 15 -11.02 -59.09 -1.08
C ALA A 15 -11.15 -57.68 -0.45
N PRO A 16 -10.22 -56.74 -0.69
CA PRO A 16 -10.35 -55.38 -0.19
C PRO A 16 -11.27 -54.54 -1.09
N ALA A 17 -12.18 -53.79 -0.48
CA ALA A 17 -13.00 -52.79 -1.15
C ALA A 17 -12.15 -51.57 -1.56
N PRO A 18 -12.43 -50.90 -2.70
CA PRO A 18 -11.70 -49.71 -3.11
C PRO A 18 -12.12 -48.51 -2.26
N GLY A 19 -11.23 -48.09 -1.36
CA GLY A 19 -11.35 -46.82 -0.66
C GLY A 19 -11.08 -45.67 -1.61
N THR A 20 -12.13 -44.93 -1.99
CA THR A 20 -12.01 -43.62 -2.62
C THR A 20 -11.62 -42.59 -1.55
N ASP A 21 -10.34 -42.49 -1.22
CA ASP A 21 -9.80 -41.32 -0.52
C ASP A 21 -9.52 -40.21 -1.52
N ALA A 22 -10.60 -39.55 -1.97
CA ALA A 22 -10.47 -38.22 -2.55
C ALA A 22 -10.23 -37.23 -1.41
N PRO A 23 -9.15 -36.41 -1.45
CA PRO A 23 -8.88 -35.45 -0.39
C PRO A 23 -10.07 -34.49 -0.28
N LYS A 24 -10.71 -34.48 0.89
CA LYS A 24 -11.80 -33.58 1.24
C LYS A 24 -11.39 -32.16 0.84
N LYS A 25 -12.00 -31.61 -0.20
CA LYS A 25 -11.86 -30.20 -0.59
C LYS A 25 -12.13 -29.39 0.67
N ARG A 26 -11.07 -28.82 1.24
CA ARG A 26 -11.13 -27.92 2.39
C ARG A 26 -12.01 -26.75 1.93
N LEU A 27 -13.29 -26.77 2.29
CA LEU A 27 -14.23 -25.71 1.97
C LEU A 27 -13.64 -24.43 2.57
N LEU A 28 -13.04 -23.61 1.71
CA LEU A 28 -12.60 -22.27 2.09
C LEU A 28 -13.82 -21.59 2.69
N LYS A 29 -13.70 -21.07 3.92
CA LYS A 29 -14.76 -20.28 4.54
C LYS A 29 -15.29 -19.29 3.50
N PRO A 30 -16.60 -19.13 3.31
CA PRO A 30 -17.15 -18.27 2.27
C PRO A 30 -16.50 -16.90 2.36
N VAL A 31 -15.88 -16.45 1.27
CA VAL A 31 -15.25 -15.13 1.23
C VAL A 31 -16.35 -14.09 1.44
N VAL A 32 -16.23 -13.29 2.49
CA VAL A 32 -17.25 -12.29 2.80
C VAL A 32 -17.34 -11.25 1.67
N LYS A 33 -18.52 -10.65 1.52
CA LYS A 33 -18.73 -9.59 0.54
C LYS A 33 -17.87 -8.37 0.84
N GLY A 34 -17.71 -8.03 2.12
CA GLY A 34 -17.01 -6.82 2.56
C GLY A 34 -17.70 -5.53 2.11
N VAL A 35 -17.07 -4.40 2.43
CA VAL A 35 -17.47 -3.07 1.97
C VAL A 35 -16.63 -2.64 0.78
N LYS A 36 -17.13 -1.70 -0.04
CA LYS A 36 -16.37 -1.16 -1.19
C LYS A 36 -15.13 -0.39 -0.74
N GLU A 37 -15.28 0.39 0.33
CA GLU A 37 -14.28 1.29 0.90
C GLU A 37 -14.11 0.91 2.37
N ALA A 38 -12.99 0.27 2.68
CA ALA A 38 -12.71 -0.24 4.02
C ALA A 38 -11.86 0.80 4.76
N HIS A 39 -12.46 1.43 5.78
CA HIS A 39 -11.80 2.43 6.61
C HIS A 39 -11.43 1.83 7.97
N PHE A 40 -10.19 2.05 8.39
CA PHE A 40 -9.64 1.60 9.66
C PHE A 40 -9.03 2.79 10.39
N GLN A 41 -9.69 3.29 11.44
CA GLN A 41 -9.24 4.46 12.16
C GLN A 41 -8.07 4.17 13.10
N SER A 42 -8.05 3.00 13.73
CA SER A 42 -7.00 2.55 14.65
C SER A 42 -6.64 1.08 14.44
N SER A 43 -5.35 0.75 14.50
CA SER A 43 -4.86 -0.63 14.41
C SER A 43 -5.41 -1.49 15.56
N VAL A 44 -5.44 -0.94 16.78
CA VAL A 44 -5.90 -1.66 17.98
C VAL A 44 -7.41 -1.94 17.95
N THR A 45 -8.23 -0.96 17.56
CA THR A 45 -9.69 -1.13 17.66
C THR A 45 -10.31 -1.76 16.42
N ASP A 46 -9.76 -1.50 15.24
CA ASP A 46 -10.43 -1.80 13.97
C ASP A 46 -9.75 -2.91 13.16
N TRP A 47 -8.45 -3.14 13.39
CA TRP A 47 -7.68 -4.13 12.62
C TRP A 47 -7.64 -5.49 13.30
N ASP A 48 -7.12 -5.57 14.52
CA ASP A 48 -6.79 -6.81 15.23
C ASP A 48 -7.95 -7.80 15.26
N GLY A 49 -7.84 -8.84 14.42
CA GLY A 49 -8.87 -9.89 14.28
C GLY A 49 -10.22 -9.40 13.74
N LYS A 50 -10.29 -8.20 13.15
CA LYS A 50 -11.53 -7.57 12.69
C LYS A 50 -11.47 -7.13 11.22
N TYR A 51 -10.29 -6.91 10.65
CA TYR A 51 -10.15 -6.42 9.26
C TYR A 51 -10.89 -7.26 8.22
N HIS A 52 -10.94 -8.58 8.42
CA HIS A 52 -11.63 -9.52 7.53
C HIS A 52 -13.16 -9.35 7.51
N LYS A 53 -13.75 -8.57 8.43
CA LYS A 53 -15.18 -8.24 8.41
C LYS A 53 -15.50 -7.15 7.37
N LEU A 54 -14.56 -6.24 7.17
CA LEU A 54 -14.67 -5.12 6.23
C LEU A 54 -14.08 -5.47 4.87
N ILE A 55 -12.95 -6.17 4.84
CA ILE A 55 -12.26 -6.51 3.60
C ILE A 55 -12.84 -7.81 3.01
N GLY A 56 -13.36 -7.74 1.79
CA GLY A 56 -13.97 -8.85 1.09
C GLY A 56 -14.00 -8.66 -0.43
N THR A 57 -14.78 -9.47 -1.13
CA THR A 57 -14.82 -9.50 -2.61
C THR A 57 -15.29 -8.19 -3.27
N SER A 58 -15.98 -7.32 -2.52
CA SER A 58 -16.43 -6.00 -2.96
C SER A 58 -15.44 -4.89 -2.65
N THR A 59 -14.41 -5.14 -1.83
CA THR A 59 -13.43 -4.14 -1.43
C THR A 59 -12.55 -3.73 -2.60
N ARG A 60 -12.37 -2.41 -2.71
CA ARG A 60 -11.60 -1.74 -3.76
C ARG A 60 -10.57 -0.79 -3.16
N MET A 61 -10.90 -0.22 -2.00
CA MET A 61 -10.11 0.80 -1.33
C MET A 61 -9.88 0.38 0.12
N ILE A 62 -8.64 0.52 0.59
CA ILE A 62 -8.27 0.37 2.00
C ILE A 62 -7.69 1.70 2.46
N HIS A 63 -8.35 2.29 3.46
CA HIS A 63 -7.97 3.57 4.05
C HIS A 63 -7.62 3.37 5.52
N PHE A 64 -6.46 3.87 5.91
CA PHE A 64 -6.01 3.90 7.30
C PHE A 64 -6.12 5.33 7.83
N GLY A 65 -6.76 5.50 8.97
CA GLY A 65 -7.05 6.79 9.58
C GLY A 65 -5.92 7.30 10.46
N TYR A 66 -6.11 8.50 10.98
CA TYR A 66 -5.10 9.27 11.70
C TYR A 66 -4.67 8.69 13.07
N LYS A 67 -5.31 7.63 13.60
CA LYS A 67 -4.85 6.93 14.82
C LYS A 67 -4.19 5.58 14.51
N PHE A 68 -4.01 5.26 13.23
CA PHE A 68 -3.52 3.97 12.79
C PHE A 68 -1.99 3.92 12.82
N VAL A 69 -1.45 2.83 13.34
CA VAL A 69 0.00 2.54 13.32
C VAL A 69 0.21 1.45 12.28
N LEU A 70 0.65 1.82 11.09
CA LEU A 70 0.82 0.90 9.98
C LEU A 70 2.19 0.23 10.06
N THR A 71 2.19 -1.10 10.08
CA THR A 71 3.39 -1.94 10.19
C THR A 71 3.39 -3.04 9.14
N ASP A 72 4.52 -3.74 9.01
CA ASP A 72 4.68 -4.89 8.12
C ASP A 72 3.63 -5.99 8.35
N ASP A 73 3.24 -6.26 9.60
CA ASP A 73 2.25 -7.29 9.94
C ASP A 73 0.89 -7.04 9.29
N HIS A 74 0.49 -5.76 9.20
CA HIS A 74 -0.75 -5.37 8.53
C HIS A 74 -0.70 -5.66 7.03
N ILE A 75 0.48 -5.55 6.42
CA ILE A 75 0.68 -5.96 5.02
C ILE A 75 0.55 -7.48 4.92
N ASP A 76 1.18 -8.24 5.81
CA ASP A 76 1.06 -9.70 5.83
C ASP A 76 -0.39 -10.18 5.97
N ASP A 77 -1.16 -9.55 6.86
CA ASP A 77 -2.59 -9.78 7.01
C ASP A 77 -3.37 -9.61 5.70
N ILE A 78 -3.09 -8.53 4.96
CA ILE A 78 -3.70 -8.29 3.65
C ILE A 78 -3.29 -9.37 2.65
N LEU A 79 -2.05 -9.85 2.70
CA LEU A 79 -1.53 -10.84 1.76
C LEU A 79 -2.11 -12.25 1.97
N VAL A 80 -2.55 -12.56 3.20
CA VAL A 80 -3.28 -13.79 3.53
C VAL A 80 -4.68 -13.81 2.91
N LEU A 81 -5.23 -12.66 2.51
CA LEU A 81 -6.54 -12.60 1.86
C LEU A 81 -6.56 -13.39 0.54
N PRO A 82 -7.72 -13.99 0.18
CA PRO A 82 -7.88 -14.71 -1.07
C PRO A 82 -7.51 -13.85 -2.28
N ARG A 83 -6.91 -14.47 -3.29
CA ARG A 83 -6.46 -13.80 -4.52
C ARG A 83 -7.56 -12.94 -5.17
N GLN A 84 -8.80 -13.42 -5.18
CA GLN A 84 -9.96 -12.73 -5.77
C GLN A 84 -10.33 -11.42 -5.05
N VAL A 85 -9.91 -11.26 -3.79
CA VAL A 85 -10.03 -10.01 -3.03
C VAL A 85 -8.86 -9.09 -3.39
N ARG A 86 -7.63 -9.61 -3.28
CA ARG A 86 -6.39 -8.87 -3.54
C ARG A 86 -6.33 -8.23 -4.92
N GLU A 87 -6.73 -8.96 -5.96
CA GLU A 87 -6.74 -8.47 -7.34
C GLU A 87 -7.75 -7.34 -7.59
N LYS A 88 -8.70 -7.10 -6.68
CA LYS A 88 -9.70 -6.03 -6.83
C LYS A 88 -9.34 -4.77 -6.06
N ILE A 89 -8.40 -4.85 -5.12
CA ILE A 89 -7.93 -3.68 -4.39
C ILE A 89 -7.06 -2.85 -5.33
N TRP A 90 -7.45 -1.59 -5.51
CA TRP A 90 -6.73 -0.65 -6.35
C TRP A 90 -6.35 0.64 -5.62
N GLN A 91 -6.82 0.87 -4.40
CA GLN A 91 -6.42 2.03 -3.60
C GLN A 91 -5.99 1.61 -2.20
N PHE A 92 -4.82 2.12 -1.79
CA PHE A 92 -4.21 1.92 -0.50
C PHE A 92 -3.75 3.29 0.03
N ILE A 93 -4.45 3.82 1.02
CA ILE A 93 -4.23 5.19 1.50
C ILE A 93 -4.02 5.18 3.00
N PHE A 94 -2.93 5.81 3.45
CA PHE A 94 -2.68 6.10 4.85
C PHE A 94 -2.84 7.61 5.11
N ASN A 95 -3.73 7.98 6.03
CA ASN A 95 -3.93 9.37 6.43
C ASN A 95 -3.02 9.74 7.61
N PHE A 96 -2.05 10.62 7.38
CA PHE A 96 -1.17 11.16 8.42
C PHE A 96 -1.55 12.62 8.72
N SER A 97 -2.30 12.83 9.81
CA SER A 97 -2.76 14.17 10.21
C SER A 97 -2.61 14.48 11.71
N ASP A 98 -2.47 13.47 12.58
CA ASP A 98 -2.25 13.68 14.01
C ASP A 98 -0.75 13.74 14.30
N VAL A 99 -0.30 14.87 14.81
CA VAL A 99 1.08 15.13 15.29
C VAL A 99 1.08 15.72 16.70
N SER A 100 -0.03 15.59 17.42
CA SER A 100 -0.13 16.02 18.82
C SER A 100 0.91 15.31 19.69
N TYR A 101 1.14 15.80 20.91
CA TYR A 101 2.03 15.15 21.89
C TYR A 101 1.72 13.67 22.18
N THR A 102 0.49 13.24 21.92
CA THR A 102 0.03 11.87 22.15
C THR A 102 -0.06 11.03 20.88
N ALA A 103 0.34 11.59 19.74
CA ALA A 103 0.30 10.95 18.44
C ALA A 103 1.11 9.65 18.43
N LYS A 104 0.44 8.54 18.12
CA LYS A 104 1.06 7.22 17.92
C LYS A 104 1.00 6.75 16.48
N ASN A 105 0.31 7.49 15.63
CA ASN A 105 0.04 7.17 14.23
C ASN A 105 1.27 7.35 13.34
N GLY A 106 1.28 6.59 12.26
CA GLY A 106 2.27 6.70 11.20
C GLY A 106 2.50 5.35 10.53
N ALA A 107 3.20 5.40 9.40
CA ALA A 107 3.79 4.23 8.74
C ALA A 107 5.29 4.13 9.06
N ARG A 108 5.71 4.65 10.24
CA ARG A 108 7.12 4.84 10.60
C ARG A 108 7.91 3.53 10.66
N ASP A 109 7.21 2.44 10.96
CA ASP A 109 7.78 1.09 11.07
C ASP A 109 7.57 0.23 9.82
N LEU A 110 6.86 0.74 8.81
CA LEU A 110 6.68 0.05 7.54
C LEU A 110 7.99 0.02 6.76
N THR A 111 8.44 -1.17 6.35
CA THR A 111 9.73 -1.36 5.68
C THR A 111 9.63 -1.44 4.16
N ASN A 112 10.77 -1.28 3.47
CA ASN A 112 10.87 -1.61 2.04
C ASN A 112 10.40 -3.04 1.73
N GLU A 113 10.74 -4.02 2.57
CA GLU A 113 10.37 -5.43 2.34
C GLU A 113 8.85 -5.63 2.39
N ALA A 114 8.16 -4.96 3.31
CA ALA A 114 6.70 -4.95 3.32
C ALA A 114 6.10 -4.28 2.09
N VAL A 115 6.64 -3.13 1.66
CA VAL A 115 6.17 -2.47 0.45
C VAL A 115 6.40 -3.31 -0.81
N ILE A 116 7.53 -4.02 -0.90
CA ILE A 116 7.81 -4.98 -1.99
C ILE A 116 6.76 -6.10 -2.01
N ARG A 117 6.46 -6.68 -0.85
CA ARG A 117 5.42 -7.72 -0.72
C ARG A 117 4.04 -7.17 -1.06
N LEU A 118 3.71 -5.96 -0.64
CA LEU A 118 2.46 -5.26 -0.99
C LEU A 118 2.33 -5.09 -2.50
N ALA A 119 3.37 -4.57 -3.16
CA ALA A 119 3.39 -4.30 -4.60
C ALA A 119 3.19 -5.59 -5.43
N LYS A 120 3.84 -6.69 -5.03
CA LYS A 120 3.67 -8.01 -5.65
C LYS A 120 2.32 -8.65 -5.34
N GLY A 121 1.77 -8.37 -4.15
CA GLY A 121 0.54 -8.96 -3.66
C GLY A 121 -0.74 -8.30 -4.16
N LEU A 122 -0.68 -7.00 -4.47
CA LEU A 122 -1.78 -6.18 -4.97
C LEU A 122 -1.41 -5.54 -6.33
N PRO A 123 -1.34 -6.32 -7.42
CA PRO A 123 -0.77 -5.85 -8.70
C PRO A 123 -1.61 -4.78 -9.42
N ASN A 124 -2.88 -4.59 -9.04
CA ASN A 124 -3.81 -3.65 -9.67
C ASN A 124 -3.93 -2.31 -8.92
N LEU A 125 -2.96 -1.99 -8.04
CA LEU A 125 -2.91 -0.70 -7.36
C LEU A 125 -2.82 0.45 -8.36
N ARG A 126 -3.72 1.42 -8.19
CA ARG A 126 -3.82 2.69 -8.93
C ARG A 126 -3.40 3.86 -8.07
N THR A 127 -3.63 3.78 -6.77
CA THR A 127 -3.30 4.84 -5.82
C THR A 127 -2.66 4.21 -4.60
N VAL A 128 -1.43 4.64 -4.30
CA VAL A 128 -0.74 4.32 -3.06
C VAL A 128 -0.29 5.63 -2.43
N SER A 129 -0.73 5.88 -1.21
CA SER A 129 -0.27 7.03 -0.42
C SER A 129 0.18 6.56 0.96
N LEU A 130 1.47 6.79 1.22
CA LEU A 130 2.16 6.39 2.43
C LEU A 130 2.97 7.58 2.98
N PRO A 131 2.29 8.63 3.50
CA PRO A 131 2.97 9.62 4.32
C PRO A 131 3.44 8.98 5.63
N SER A 132 4.48 9.55 6.23
CA SER A 132 5.09 9.03 7.47
C SER A 132 5.81 7.67 7.30
N ALA A 133 6.22 7.33 6.07
CA ALA A 133 6.90 6.07 5.74
C ALA A 133 8.43 6.16 5.88
N ASN A 134 8.91 6.32 7.11
CA ASN A 134 10.30 6.68 7.44
C ASN A 134 11.38 5.65 7.00
N LYS A 135 10.99 4.39 6.84
CA LYS A 135 11.86 3.26 6.48
C LYS A 135 11.65 2.77 5.04
N VAL A 136 10.91 3.53 4.23
CA VAL A 136 10.65 3.23 2.82
C VAL A 136 11.42 4.21 1.94
N GLY A 137 12.20 3.69 1.01
CA GLY A 137 13.04 4.47 0.10
C GLY A 137 13.02 3.92 -1.31
N ASP A 138 14.17 4.01 -1.99
CA ASP A 138 14.36 3.57 -3.38
C ASP A 138 13.78 2.19 -3.67
N ALA A 139 14.09 1.17 -2.86
CA ALA A 139 13.63 -0.19 -3.10
C ALA A 139 12.09 -0.31 -3.05
N GLY A 140 11.44 0.28 -2.03
CA GLY A 140 9.99 0.31 -1.91
C GLY A 140 9.34 1.10 -3.06
N PHE A 141 9.88 2.29 -3.37
CA PHE A 141 9.42 3.14 -4.47
C PHE A 141 9.47 2.42 -5.82
N LEU A 142 10.63 1.86 -6.17
CA LEU A 142 10.86 1.11 -7.41
C LEU A 142 9.98 -0.14 -7.49
N SER A 143 9.74 -0.82 -6.37
CA SER A 143 8.88 -2.00 -6.35
C SER A 143 7.42 -1.67 -6.71
N LEU A 144 6.90 -0.54 -6.24
CA LEU A 144 5.53 -0.13 -6.53
C LEU A 144 5.36 0.23 -8.01
N ILE A 145 6.27 1.03 -8.59
CA ILE A 145 6.16 1.45 -10.00
C ILE A 145 6.42 0.31 -10.99
N SER A 146 7.26 -0.67 -10.63
CA SER A 146 7.59 -1.81 -11.49
C SER A 146 6.52 -2.92 -11.46
N ASN A 147 5.88 -3.15 -10.30
CA ASN A 147 4.89 -4.23 -10.16
C ASN A 147 3.44 -3.75 -10.37
N CYS A 148 3.12 -2.49 -10.10
CA CYS A 148 1.77 -1.95 -10.22
C CYS A 148 1.60 -1.18 -11.53
N ARG A 149 1.26 -1.90 -12.62
CA ARG A 149 1.21 -1.32 -13.98
C ARG A 149 0.13 -0.24 -14.16
N ASP A 150 -0.93 -0.32 -13.37
CA ASP A 150 -2.08 0.59 -13.38
C ASP A 150 -1.91 1.83 -12.49
N LEU A 151 -0.76 1.99 -11.84
CA LEU A 151 -0.48 3.06 -10.90
C LEU A 151 -0.65 4.45 -11.54
N ARG A 152 -1.41 5.32 -10.86
CA ARG A 152 -1.77 6.69 -11.26
C ARG A 152 -1.24 7.72 -10.28
N LEU A 153 -1.24 7.41 -8.99
CA LEU A 153 -0.69 8.24 -7.94
C LEU A 153 0.16 7.40 -6.99
N LEU A 154 1.36 7.90 -6.69
CA LEU A 154 2.25 7.32 -5.70
C LEU A 154 2.78 8.42 -4.77
N GLU A 155 2.51 8.29 -3.48
CA GLU A 155 3.16 9.09 -2.44
C GLU A 155 3.98 8.19 -1.52
N ILE A 156 5.26 8.51 -1.38
CA ILE A 156 6.14 7.99 -0.32
C ILE A 156 6.87 9.18 0.27
N THR A 157 6.47 9.59 1.47
CA THR A 157 7.08 10.73 2.18
C THR A 157 7.32 10.38 3.65
N PRO A 158 8.41 10.87 4.26
CA PRO A 158 8.68 10.69 5.68
C PRO A 158 7.72 11.51 6.55
N SER A 159 7.76 11.27 7.87
CA SER A 159 6.94 11.99 8.85
C SER A 159 7.35 13.46 8.99
N SER A 160 8.65 13.73 8.82
CA SER A 160 9.24 15.06 8.79
C SER A 160 10.33 15.09 7.73
N THR A 161 10.41 16.18 6.96
CA THR A 161 11.47 16.33 5.94
C THR A 161 12.79 16.82 6.52
N ASN A 162 12.77 17.36 7.75
CA ASN A 162 13.93 17.92 8.42
C ASN A 162 14.67 16.93 9.33
N SER A 163 14.15 15.72 9.51
CA SER A 163 14.80 14.70 10.35
C SER A 163 15.91 13.96 9.59
N TYR A 164 17.10 13.95 10.17
CA TYR A 164 18.25 13.21 9.66
C TYR A 164 18.04 11.69 9.73
N GLY A 165 18.64 10.96 8.79
CA GLY A 165 18.67 9.50 8.78
C GLY A 165 17.39 8.80 8.29
N LEU A 166 16.42 9.56 7.76
CA LEU A 166 15.24 8.97 7.15
C LEU A 166 15.53 8.45 5.74
N THR A 167 14.85 7.36 5.40
CA THR A 167 14.91 6.83 4.03
C THR A 167 14.09 7.73 3.12
N LYS A 168 14.65 8.10 1.96
CA LYS A 168 13.98 8.92 0.95
C LYS A 168 14.25 8.35 -0.45
N THR A 169 13.43 8.76 -1.40
CA THR A 169 13.68 8.49 -2.83
C THR A 169 14.87 9.34 -3.29
N THR A 170 15.90 8.71 -3.85
CA THR A 170 17.14 9.37 -4.26
C THR A 170 17.22 9.56 -5.77
N ALA A 171 18.25 10.25 -6.24
CA ALA A 171 18.58 10.37 -7.67
C ALA A 171 18.62 9.00 -8.37
N LYS A 172 19.21 7.99 -7.71
CA LYS A 172 19.38 6.64 -8.27
C LYS A 172 18.04 6.00 -8.65
N ALA A 173 17.04 6.05 -7.77
CA ALA A 173 15.73 5.51 -8.07
C ALA A 173 15.01 6.27 -9.20
N LEU A 174 15.22 7.59 -9.29
CA LEU A 174 14.64 8.39 -10.36
C LEU A 174 15.30 8.09 -11.71
N ASP A 175 16.63 7.90 -11.73
CA ASP A 175 17.38 7.49 -12.91
C ASP A 175 16.96 6.10 -13.37
N GLU A 176 16.89 5.13 -12.45
CA GLU A 176 16.41 3.77 -12.76
C GLU A 176 14.97 3.80 -13.31
N PHE A 177 14.10 4.66 -12.77
CA PHE A 177 12.77 4.84 -13.33
C PHE A 177 12.75 5.47 -14.74
N CYS A 178 13.77 6.27 -15.08
CA CYS A 178 13.95 6.79 -16.43
C CYS A 178 14.42 5.70 -17.40
N GLU A 179 15.27 4.77 -16.94
CA GLU A 179 15.77 3.63 -17.71
C GLU A 179 14.67 2.62 -18.07
N HIS A 180 13.56 2.63 -17.32
CA HIS A 180 12.40 1.74 -17.52
C HIS A 180 11.09 2.50 -17.85
N PRO A 181 10.91 3.01 -19.08
CA PRO A 181 9.68 3.68 -19.52
C PRO A 181 8.40 2.84 -19.36
N GLU A 182 8.52 1.51 -19.42
CA GLU A 182 7.42 0.55 -19.32
C GLU A 182 6.84 0.42 -17.90
N TRP A 183 7.55 0.89 -16.87
CA TRP A 183 7.06 0.92 -15.50
C TRP A 183 6.02 2.01 -15.32
N ALA A 184 4.90 1.67 -14.66
CA ALA A 184 3.74 2.53 -14.44
C ALA A 184 3.48 3.53 -15.59
N PRO A 185 3.21 3.09 -16.82
CA PRO A 185 3.10 3.96 -18.00
C PRO A 185 1.92 4.94 -17.88
N GLY A 186 0.96 4.62 -17.02
CA GLY A 186 -0.21 5.43 -16.71
C GLY A 186 -0.02 6.47 -15.61
N LEU A 187 1.14 6.55 -14.98
CA LEU A 187 1.40 7.36 -13.78
C LEU A 187 1.18 8.85 -14.06
N LYS A 188 0.40 9.49 -13.18
CA LYS A 188 0.00 10.90 -13.30
C LYS A 188 0.68 11.77 -12.29
N GLN A 189 0.93 11.25 -11.09
CA GLN A 189 1.59 12.00 -10.04
C GLN A 189 2.47 11.10 -9.18
N ILE A 190 3.67 11.60 -8.88
CA ILE A 190 4.46 11.11 -7.75
C ILE A 190 4.62 12.24 -6.74
N ILE A 191 4.57 11.89 -5.45
CA ILE A 191 4.82 12.80 -4.33
C ILE A 191 5.95 12.19 -3.52
N ILE A 192 7.07 12.90 -3.48
CA ILE A 192 8.32 12.47 -2.83
C ILE A 192 8.90 13.63 -2.04
N THR A 193 9.81 13.34 -1.10
CA THR A 193 10.48 14.36 -0.28
C THR A 193 11.23 15.37 -1.14
N ASN A 194 11.16 16.64 -0.76
CA ASN A 194 12.03 17.66 -1.35
C ASN A 194 13.50 17.41 -0.95
N ASP A 195 14.39 17.45 -1.95
CA ASP A 195 15.84 17.37 -1.77
C ASP A 195 16.52 18.38 -2.71
N GLU A 196 16.02 19.61 -2.72
CA GLU A 196 16.46 20.67 -3.63
C GLU A 196 17.94 21.02 -3.52
N GLN A 197 18.54 20.80 -2.34
CA GLN A 197 19.97 21.01 -2.11
C GLN A 197 20.83 19.98 -2.87
N ASN A 198 20.26 18.82 -3.20
CA ASN A 198 20.93 17.77 -3.94
C ASN A 198 20.77 17.99 -5.46
N LYS A 199 21.86 18.46 -6.08
CA LYS A 199 21.90 18.76 -7.52
C LYS A 199 21.62 17.54 -8.39
N ASP A 200 22.10 16.36 -8.01
CA ASP A 200 21.90 15.12 -8.77
C ASP A 200 20.45 14.66 -8.69
N PHE A 201 19.83 14.76 -7.51
CA PHE A 201 18.40 14.51 -7.34
C PHE A 201 17.56 15.41 -8.25
N MET A 202 17.82 16.73 -8.21
CA MET A 202 17.08 17.69 -9.03
C MET A 202 17.27 17.46 -10.53
N LYS A 203 18.48 17.05 -10.96
CA LYS A 203 18.76 16.68 -12.35
C LYS A 203 17.93 15.46 -12.77
N SER A 204 17.95 14.40 -11.98
CA SER A 204 17.25 13.13 -12.25
C SER A 204 15.73 13.32 -12.25
N MET A 205 15.20 14.06 -11.27
CA MET A 205 13.78 14.44 -11.20
C MET A 205 13.33 15.23 -12.44
N ARG A 206 14.13 16.22 -12.86
CA ARG A 206 13.83 17.02 -14.07
C ARG A 206 13.90 16.17 -15.33
N ALA A 207 14.81 15.21 -15.42
CA ALA A 207 14.89 14.26 -16.54
C ALA A 207 13.62 13.40 -16.61
N LEU A 208 13.22 12.81 -15.47
CA LEU A 208 12.02 11.99 -15.36
C LEU A 208 10.75 12.75 -15.79
N SER A 209 10.56 13.96 -15.26
CA SER A 209 9.39 14.79 -15.61
C SER A 209 9.40 15.30 -17.04
N LYS A 210 10.56 15.37 -17.72
CA LYS A 210 10.65 15.64 -19.17
C LYS A 210 10.28 14.43 -19.99
N GLN A 211 10.82 13.25 -19.65
CA GLN A 211 10.56 12.00 -20.34
C GLN A 211 9.07 11.62 -20.26
N ARG A 212 8.45 11.86 -19.11
CA ARG A 212 7.03 11.58 -18.86
C ARG A 212 6.24 12.88 -18.84
N GLU A 213 5.91 13.41 -20.02
CA GLU A 213 5.26 14.73 -20.16
C GLU A 213 3.93 14.92 -19.40
N LYS A 214 3.23 13.82 -19.10
CA LYS A 214 1.95 13.81 -18.35
C LYS A 214 2.13 13.55 -16.86
N LEU A 215 3.35 13.34 -16.39
CA LEU A 215 3.68 13.10 -14.99
C LEU A 215 3.92 14.44 -14.28
N VAL A 216 3.24 14.61 -13.15
CA VAL A 216 3.51 15.66 -12.17
C VAL A 216 4.41 15.07 -11.10
N VAL A 217 5.60 15.64 -10.92
CA VAL A 217 6.43 15.35 -9.76
C VAL A 217 6.17 16.40 -8.70
N THR A 218 5.70 16.00 -7.52
CA THR A 218 5.49 16.89 -6.39
C THR A 218 6.59 16.63 -5.37
N LEU A 219 7.44 17.63 -5.15
CA LEU A 219 8.37 17.64 -4.03
C LEU A 219 7.62 18.20 -2.83
N LEU A 220 7.52 17.43 -1.75
CA LEU A 220 6.78 17.80 -0.56
C LEU A 220 7.76 18.10 0.57
N ASP A 221 7.70 19.30 1.12
CA ASP A 221 8.25 19.62 2.44
C ASP A 221 7.18 19.45 3.51
N ARG A 222 7.56 18.87 4.66
CA ARG A 222 6.68 18.61 5.79
C ARG A 222 7.38 18.96 7.09
N SER A 223 6.81 19.92 7.81
CA SER A 223 7.24 20.36 9.14
C SER A 223 6.10 20.18 10.14
N GLU A 224 6.47 19.98 11.40
CA GLU A 224 5.55 20.05 12.53
C GLU A 224 5.70 21.44 13.15
N GLU A 225 4.64 22.23 13.14
CA GLU A 225 4.63 23.59 13.63
C GLU A 225 3.71 23.70 14.84
N LYS A 226 4.19 24.38 15.88
CA LYS A 226 3.38 24.61 17.08
C LYS A 226 2.41 25.76 16.81
N LYS A 227 1.12 25.46 16.71
CA LYS A 227 0.04 26.44 16.61
C LYS A 227 -0.84 26.36 17.85
N TRP A 228 -1.07 27.50 18.49
CA TRP A 228 -2.02 27.64 19.62
C TRP A 228 -1.88 26.61 20.77
N GLY A 229 -0.68 26.11 21.03
CA GLY A 229 -0.42 25.17 22.13
C GLY A 229 -0.41 23.69 21.74
N ASP A 230 -0.78 23.35 20.50
CA ASP A 230 -0.66 22.01 19.94
C ASP A 230 0.27 22.01 18.70
N PHE A 231 0.58 20.83 18.19
CA PHE A 231 1.32 20.66 16.93
C PHE A 231 0.36 20.42 15.77
N GLU A 232 0.64 21.10 14.67
CA GLU A 232 -0.03 20.89 13.40
C GLU A 232 1.00 20.53 12.32
N ILE A 233 0.56 19.77 11.33
CA ILE A 233 1.38 19.49 10.15
C ILE A 233 1.25 20.67 9.20
N THR A 234 2.40 21.21 8.79
CA THR A 234 2.50 22.14 7.68
C THR A 234 3.15 21.43 6.51
N THR A 235 2.49 21.43 5.34
CA THR A 235 3.05 20.88 4.10
C THR A 235 3.20 21.93 3.02
N ILE A 236 4.36 21.96 2.37
CA ILE A 236 4.67 22.89 1.27
C ILE A 236 4.96 22.05 0.02
N PRO A 237 3.99 21.90 -0.90
CA PRO A 237 4.19 21.17 -2.15
C PRO A 237 4.79 22.05 -3.25
N GLU A 238 5.82 21.54 -3.91
CA GLU A 238 6.36 22.11 -5.15
C GLU A 238 6.12 21.17 -6.33
N HIS A 239 5.38 21.64 -7.32
CA HIS A 239 5.03 20.82 -8.49
C HIS A 239 6.00 21.06 -9.65
N PHE A 240 6.41 19.98 -10.31
CA PHE A 240 7.26 19.98 -11.48
C PHE A 240 6.60 19.18 -12.60
N MET A 241 6.63 19.76 -13.80
CA MET A 241 6.19 19.12 -15.05
C MET A 241 7.13 19.49 -16.17
N LYS A 242 7.41 18.55 -17.08
CA LYS A 242 8.27 18.80 -18.25
C LYS A 242 9.63 19.40 -17.86
N GLY A 243 10.16 19.00 -16.70
CA GLY A 243 11.44 19.47 -16.15
C GLY A 243 11.46 20.91 -15.60
N ARG A 244 10.30 21.54 -15.41
CA ARG A 244 10.18 22.91 -14.90
C ARG A 244 9.25 22.94 -13.70
N LYS A 245 9.53 23.84 -12.75
CA LYS A 245 8.61 24.15 -11.64
C LYS A 245 7.34 24.77 -12.23
N CYS A 246 6.17 24.29 -11.81
CA CYS A 246 4.88 24.83 -12.19
C CYS A 246 4.69 26.20 -11.53
N SER A 247 4.07 27.14 -12.25
CA SER A 247 3.61 28.38 -11.65
C SER A 247 2.41 28.09 -10.73
N PRO A 248 2.21 28.87 -9.65
CA PRO A 248 1.08 28.68 -8.73
C PRO A 248 -0.29 28.64 -9.44
N GLU A 249 -0.46 29.45 -10.49
CA GLU A 249 -1.67 29.53 -11.33
C GLU A 249 -1.93 28.29 -12.20
N LYS A 250 -0.91 27.44 -12.40
CA LYS A 250 -0.96 26.21 -13.20
C LYS A 250 -0.82 24.96 -12.34
N ASN A 251 -1.02 25.08 -11.02
CA ASN A 251 -0.97 23.94 -10.15
C ASN A 251 -2.00 22.89 -10.59
N PRO A 252 -1.59 21.62 -10.76
CA PRO A 252 -2.51 20.53 -11.05
C PRO A 252 -3.29 20.13 -9.79
N SER A 253 -3.91 21.11 -9.12
CA SER A 253 -4.57 21.03 -7.80
C SER A 253 -5.70 20.01 -7.73
N GLY A 254 -6.09 19.40 -8.85
CA GLY A 254 -7.12 18.36 -8.89
C GLY A 254 -6.61 16.92 -8.90
N ILE A 255 -5.33 16.61 -9.12
CA ILE A 255 -4.93 15.19 -9.30
C ILE A 255 -4.98 14.45 -7.97
N ALA A 256 -4.23 14.89 -6.97
CA ALA A 256 -4.24 14.27 -5.65
C ALA A 256 -5.64 14.34 -5.00
N GLN A 257 -6.33 15.48 -5.14
CA GLN A 257 -7.70 15.67 -4.65
C GLN A 257 -8.70 14.69 -5.29
N ARG A 258 -8.59 14.40 -6.59
CA ARG A 258 -9.40 13.36 -7.28
C ARG A 258 -9.13 11.94 -6.77
N TYR A 259 -7.99 11.72 -6.13
CA TYR A 259 -7.62 10.42 -5.55
C TYR A 259 -7.70 10.42 -4.01
N GLY A 260 -8.33 11.43 -3.40
CA GLY A 260 -8.57 11.50 -1.96
C GLY A 260 -7.33 11.88 -1.14
N GLN A 261 -6.33 12.52 -1.75
CA GLN A 261 -5.16 13.08 -1.08
C GLN A 261 -5.12 14.58 -1.35
N ASP A 262 -5.60 15.39 -0.42
CA ASP A 262 -5.52 16.84 -0.54
C ASP A 262 -4.40 17.37 0.37
N HIS A 263 -3.22 17.60 -0.21
CA HIS A 263 -2.12 18.30 0.48
C HIS A 263 -2.26 19.82 0.41
N SER A 264 -3.33 20.33 -0.22
CA SER A 264 -3.66 21.76 -0.35
C SER A 264 -4.59 22.27 0.76
N ILE A 265 -5.11 21.37 1.61
CA ILE A 265 -5.93 21.72 2.78
C ILE A 265 -5.27 21.18 4.04
N GLN A 266 -4.26 21.90 4.50
CA GLN A 266 -3.92 21.96 5.92
C GLN A 266 -3.85 23.45 6.26
N VAL A 267 -4.99 23.98 6.72
CA VAL A 267 -5.10 25.34 7.28
C VAL A 267 -4.54 25.29 8.70
#